data_AF-A0A956ML71-F1
#
_entry.id   AF-A0A956ML71-F1
#
_cell.length_a   1.000
_cell.length_b   1.000
_cell.length_c   1.000
_cell.angle_alpha   90.00
_cell.angle_beta   90.00
_cell.angle_gamma   90.00
#
_symmetry.space_group_name_H-M   'P 1'
#
loop_
_entity.id
_entity.type
_entity.pdbx_description
1 polymer ?
#
loop_
_entity_poly.entity_id
_entity_poly.type
_entity_poly.pdbx_seq_one_letter_code
_entity_poly.pdbx_strand_id
1 'polypeptide(L)'
;MAPLLFAALLLQAAAPGSGEATPFEIDREASVVAVVTHRAGFAARLAHNHLVVATGYDATLDVAASRPPEASFHLRIPVAGLVVDA
;
A
#
# COMPACT_ATOMS: atom_id res chain seq x y z
N MET A 1 49.42 -34.71 17.32
CA MET A 1 48.45 -35.25 16.34
C MET A 1 47.08 -34.68 16.67
N ALA A 2 46.70 -33.55 16.07
CA ALA A 2 45.30 -33.15 15.97
C ALA A 2 44.71 -33.86 14.74
N PRO A 3 43.40 -34.16 14.67
CA PRO A 3 42.53 -33.11 14.20
C PRO A 3 41.09 -33.09 14.75
N LEU A 4 40.56 -31.87 14.91
CA LEU A 4 39.30 -31.42 14.29
C LEU A 4 38.05 -32.28 14.54
N LEU A 5 37.37 -32.09 15.66
CA LEU A 5 35.95 -32.46 15.82
C LEU A 5 35.23 -31.38 16.62
N PHE A 6 35.32 -30.13 16.14
CA PHE A 6 34.63 -28.98 16.72
C PHE A 6 34.02 -28.10 15.63
N ALA A 7 33.45 -28.72 14.59
CA ALA A 7 32.93 -28.01 13.43
C ALA A 7 31.66 -28.70 12.92
N ALA A 8 30.58 -28.69 13.70
CA ALA A 8 29.29 -29.18 13.21
C ALA A 8 28.09 -28.68 14.02
N LEU A 9 27.99 -27.38 14.38
CA LEU A 9 26.69 -26.89 14.88
C LEU A 9 26.45 -25.38 14.84
N LEU A 10 26.93 -24.66 13.83
CA LEU A 10 26.49 -23.25 13.62
C LEU A 10 26.34 -22.94 12.13
N LEU A 11 25.71 -23.85 11.40
CA LEU A 11 25.06 -23.50 10.14
C LEU A 11 23.55 -23.53 10.37
N GLN A 12 23.07 -22.65 11.26
CA GLN A 12 21.69 -22.20 11.19
C GLN A 12 21.58 -21.46 9.85
N ALA A 13 21.25 -22.19 8.79
CA ALA A 13 20.75 -21.57 7.58
C ALA A 13 19.54 -20.76 8.02
N ALA A 14 19.68 -19.43 8.03
CA ALA A 14 18.53 -18.55 8.04
C ALA A 14 17.70 -18.94 6.83
N ALA A 15 16.68 -19.77 7.04
CA ALA A 15 15.70 -20.03 6.01
C ALA A 15 15.21 -18.65 5.58
N PRO A 16 15.29 -18.28 4.30
CA PRO A 16 14.67 -17.05 3.84
C PRO A 16 13.22 -17.14 4.30
N GLY A 17 12.81 -16.21 5.17
CA GLY A 17 11.46 -16.19 5.72
C GLY A 17 10.50 -16.43 4.57
N SER A 18 9.63 -17.43 4.73
CA SER A 18 8.56 -17.69 3.79
C SER A 18 7.94 -16.34 3.46
N GLY A 19 7.94 -15.97 2.18
CA GLY A 19 7.45 -14.68 1.68
C GLY A 19 5.95 -14.54 1.83
N GLU A 20 5.46 -14.80 3.03
CA GLU A 20 4.09 -14.76 3.46
C GLU A 20 3.69 -13.29 3.52
N ALA A 21 2.59 -12.96 2.85
CA ALA A 21 2.11 -11.60 2.78
C ALA A 21 1.80 -11.12 4.19
N THR A 22 2.39 -10.00 4.58
CA THR A 22 2.04 -9.35 5.85
C THR A 22 0.88 -8.40 5.56
N PRO A 23 -0.28 -8.55 6.22
CA PRO A 23 -1.38 -7.60 6.06
C PRO A 23 -1.04 -6.29 6.78
N PHE A 24 -1.21 -5.17 6.09
CA PHE A 24 -1.08 -3.83 6.67
C PHE A 24 -2.46 -3.19 6.79
N GLU A 25 -2.75 -2.66 7.99
CA GLU A 25 -3.92 -1.81 8.20
C GLU A 25 -3.57 -0.36 7.86
N ILE A 26 -4.49 0.31 7.16
CA ILE A 26 -4.35 1.73 6.81
C ILE A 26 -4.91 2.58 7.94
N ASP A 27 -4.07 3.44 8.53
CA ASP A 27 -4.53 4.49 9.45
C ASP A 27 -5.32 5.54 8.65
N ARG A 28 -6.63 5.57 8.86
CA ARG A 28 -7.55 6.45 8.14
C ARG A 28 -7.48 7.90 8.61
N GLU A 29 -7.10 8.15 9.85
CA GLU A 29 -7.00 9.51 10.40
C GLU A 29 -5.73 10.20 9.90
N ALA A 30 -4.68 9.42 9.63
CA ALA A 30 -3.42 9.91 9.07
C ALA A 30 -3.33 9.83 7.54
N SER A 31 -4.37 9.35 6.85
CA SER A 31 -4.35 9.10 5.40
C SER A 31 -5.46 9.86 4.67
N VAL A 32 -5.23 10.16 3.39
CA VAL A 32 -6.20 10.83 2.52
C VAL A 32 -6.36 10.05 1.23
N VAL A 33 -7.63 9.79 0.86
CA VAL A 33 -8.00 9.26 -0.45
C VAL A 33 -8.70 10.37 -1.22
N ALA A 34 -8.10 10.76 -2.35
CA ALA A 34 -8.61 11.84 -3.17
C ALA A 34 -8.44 11.56 -4.67
N VAL A 35 -9.36 12.09 -5.47
CA VAL A 35 -9.30 12.11 -6.92
C VAL A 35 -9.23 13.56 -7.38
N VAL A 36 -8.23 13.88 -8.19
CA VAL A 36 -8.14 15.18 -8.86
C VAL A 36 -8.73 15.03 -10.25
N THR A 37 -9.78 15.79 -10.52
CA THR A 37 -10.36 15.87 -11.87
C THR A 37 -9.79 17.10 -12.58
N HIS A 38 -9.14 16.85 -13.72
CA HIS A 38 -8.56 17.90 -14.51
C HIS A 38 -9.58 18.42 -15.52
N ARG A 39 -9.70 19.75 -15.57
CA ARG A 39 -10.49 20.42 -16.61
C ARG A 39 -9.92 20.16 -18.00
N ALA A 40 -10.80 19.99 -18.99
CA ALA A 40 -10.42 19.77 -20.38
C ALA A 40 -11.42 20.45 -21.34
N GLY A 41 -11.00 20.69 -22.58
CA GLY A 41 -11.83 21.29 -23.63
C GLY A 41 -11.73 22.82 -23.73
N PHE A 42 -12.53 23.41 -24.62
CA PHE A 42 -12.44 24.82 -25.01
C PHE A 42 -12.64 25.80 -23.83
N ALA A 43 -13.53 25.45 -22.89
CA ALA A 43 -13.83 26.28 -21.71
C ALA A 43 -12.86 26.06 -20.52
N ALA A 44 -11.86 25.19 -20.64
CA ALA A 44 -10.93 24.86 -19.55
C ALA A 44 -10.19 26.09 -18.98
N ARG A 45 -10.11 27.21 -19.70
CA ARG A 45 -9.49 28.44 -19.19
C ARG A 45 -10.37 29.20 -18.18
N LEU A 46 -11.66 28.88 -18.12
CA LEU A 46 -12.65 29.57 -17.28
C LEU A 46 -13.02 28.80 -16.01
N ALA A 47 -12.50 27.58 -15.83
CA ALA A 47 -12.82 26.71 -14.70
C ALA A 47 -11.55 26.33 -13.91
N HIS A 48 -11.73 25.82 -12.69
CA HIS A 48 -10.67 25.18 -11.91
C HIS A 48 -10.73 23.65 -12.01
N ASN A 49 -9.69 22.97 -11.50
CA ASN A 49 -9.73 21.51 -11.32
C ASN A 49 -10.50 21.22 -10.03
N HIS A 50 -11.24 20.12 -9.99
CA HIS A 50 -11.95 19.73 -8.77
C HIS A 50 -11.18 18.67 -8.00
N LEU A 51 -11.19 18.80 -6.68
CA LEU A 51 -10.67 17.80 -5.76
C LEU A 51 -11.86 17.04 -5.16
N VAL A 52 -11.91 15.72 -5.32
CA VAL A 52 -12.93 14.88 -4.70
C VAL A 52 -12.27 14.07 -3.59
N VAL A 53 -12.68 14.30 -2.35
CA VAL A 53 -12.13 13.65 -1.15
C VAL A 53 -13.13 12.63 -0.60
N ALA A 54 -12.66 11.45 -0.22
CA ALA A 54 -13.47 10.47 0.49
C ALA A 54 -13.43 10.72 2.00
N THR A 55 -14.59 10.89 2.63
CA THR A 55 -14.73 11.06 4.09
C THR A 55 -14.75 9.73 4.85
N GLY A 56 -14.86 8.61 4.13
CA GLY A 56 -14.77 7.26 4.68
C GLY A 56 -14.42 6.25 3.61
N TYR A 57 -13.65 5.22 4.00
CA TYR A 57 -13.26 4.11 3.13
C TYR A 57 -12.79 2.92 3.97
N ASP A 58 -12.74 1.76 3.31
CA ASP A 58 -12.07 0.56 3.80
C ASP A 58 -10.92 0.21 2.84
N ALA A 59 -9.76 -0.12 3.38
CA ALA A 59 -8.58 -0.44 2.57
C ALA A 59 -7.73 -1.53 3.20
N THR A 60 -7.18 -2.40 2.35
CA THR A 60 -6.17 -3.41 2.74
C THR A 60 -4.99 -3.36 1.78
N LEU A 61 -3.79 -3.53 2.33
CA LEU A 61 -2.54 -3.61 1.59
C LEU A 61 -1.84 -4.92 1.94
N ASP A 62 -1.65 -5.77 0.95
CA ASP A 62 -0.93 -7.03 1.08
C ASP A 62 0.44 -6.90 0.43
N VAL A 63 1.50 -7.04 1.22
CA VAL A 63 2.89 -6.98 0.73
C VAL A 63 3.63 -8.25 1.13
N ALA A 64 4.11 -9.00 0.14
CA ALA A 64 5.11 -10.04 0.36
C ALA A 64 6.50 -9.41 0.32
N ALA A 65 7.18 -9.33 1.47
CA ALA A 65 8.48 -8.65 1.59
C ALA A 65 9.55 -9.16 0.60
N SER A 66 9.48 -10.44 0.24
CA SER A 66 10.40 -11.07 -0.73
C SER A 66 10.00 -10.85 -2.20
N ARG A 67 8.78 -10.39 -2.47
CA ARG A 67 8.23 -10.16 -3.82
C ARG A 67 7.43 -8.85 -3.89
N PRO A 68 8.05 -7.67 -3.69
CA PRO A 68 7.34 -6.39 -3.68
C PRO A 68 6.48 -6.09 -4.92
N PRO A 69 6.87 -6.48 -6.16
CA PRO A 69 6.03 -6.26 -7.34
C PRO A 69 4.69 -7.01 -7.33
N GLU A 70 4.53 -8.02 -6.47
CA GLU A 70 3.28 -8.78 -6.32
C GLU A 70 2.33 -8.16 -5.28
N ALA A 71 2.67 -7.00 -4.71
CA ALA A 71 1.82 -6.33 -3.74
C ALA A 71 0.45 -5.97 -4.34
N SER A 72 -0.60 -6.16 -3.54
CA SER A 72 -1.97 -5.82 -3.90
C SER A 72 -2.57 -4.81 -2.94
N PHE A 73 -3.34 -3.87 -3.49
CA PHE A 73 -4.06 -2.87 -2.72
C PHE A 73 -5.53 -2.92 -3.09
N HIS A 74 -6.39 -3.12 -2.09
CA HIS A 74 -7.83 -3.15 -2.25
C HIS A 74 -8.43 -1.96 -1.52
N LEU A 75 -9.27 -1.19 -2.22
CA LEU A 75 -9.90 0.02 -1.69
C LEU A 75 -11.39 0.01 -2.02
N ARG A 76 -12.23 0.27 -1.02
CA ARG A 76 -13.67 0.43 -1.15
C ARG A 76 -14.08 1.79 -0.60
N ILE A 77 -14.70 2.61 -1.46
CA ILE A 77 -15.18 3.94 -1.09
C ILE A 77 -16.69 3.99 -1.27
N PRO A 78 -17.47 4.25 -0.21
CA PRO A 78 -18.90 4.55 -0.35
C PRO A 78 -19.09 5.87 -1.11
N VAL A 79 -19.84 5.86 -2.21
CA VAL A 79 -20.08 7.05 -3.03
C VAL A 79 -20.73 8.19 -2.23
N ALA A 80 -21.58 7.87 -1.25
CA ALA A 80 -22.22 8.84 -0.38
C ALA A 80 -21.23 9.63 0.50
N GLY A 81 -19.99 9.15 0.66
CA GLY A 81 -18.92 9.82 1.39
C GLY A 81 -17.97 10.63 0.52
N LEU A 82 -18.30 10.87 -0.75
CA LEU A 82 -17.48 11.71 -1.63
C LEU A 82 -17.87 13.18 -1.51
N VAL A 83 -16.91 14.03 -1.19
CA VAL A 83 -17.09 15.50 -1.10
C VAL A 83 -16.26 16.16 -2.18
N VAL A 84 -16.89 17.04 -2.95
CA VAL A 84 -16.26 17.80 -4.04
C VAL A 84 -15.84 19.17 -3.51
N ASP A 85 -14.61 19.56 -3.80
CA ASP A 85 -13.98 20.83 -3.42
C ASP A 85 -14.01 21.09 -1.91
N ALA A 86 -13.67 20.04 -1.15
CA ALA A 86 -13.50 20.07 0.31
C ALA A 86 -12.39 21.02 0.77
#